data_AF-A0A4Y2IYX1-F1
#
_entry.id   AF-A0A4Y2IYX1-F1
#
_cell.length_a   1.000
_cell.length_b   1.000
_cell.length_c   1.000
_cell.angle_alpha   90.00
_cell.angle_beta   90.00
_cell.angle_gamma   90.00
#
_symmetry.space_group_name_H-M   'P 1'
#
loop_
_entity.id
_entity.type
_entity.pdbx_description
1 polymer ?
#
loop_
_entity_poly.entity_id
_entity_poly.type
_entity_poly.pdbx_seq_one_letter_code
_entity_poly.pdbx_strand_id
1 'polypeptide(L)'
;MRKAADLSEIDRGRIVMVRRLGTSITETARLVGCSRSAVVSIHAKWINYGDTSSRRQGVGRPRVIKEKGRRRLSRLVKQNRLS
;
A
#
# COMPACT_ATOMS: atom_id res chain seq x y z
N MET A 1 21.08 -5.78 0.57
CA MET A 1 20.25 -5.16 1.65
C MET A 1 18.79 -5.20 1.25
N ARG A 2 17.87 -5.46 2.19
CA ARG A 2 16.42 -5.53 1.93
C ARG A 2 15.87 -4.19 1.42
N LYS A 3 15.01 -4.22 0.40
CA LYS A 3 14.30 -3.03 -0.12
C LYS A 3 13.00 -2.82 0.65
N ALA A 4 12.40 -1.63 0.51
CA ALA A 4 11.16 -1.29 1.23
C ALA A 4 9.99 -2.26 0.99
N ALA A 5 9.92 -2.87 -0.20
CA ALA A 5 8.88 -3.85 -0.53
C ALA A 5 9.05 -5.18 0.21
N ASP A 6 10.28 -5.52 0.61
CA ASP A 6 10.63 -6.80 1.25
C ASP A 6 10.50 -6.74 2.78
N LEU A 7 10.20 -5.56 3.34
CA LEU A 7 10.09 -5.35 4.78
C LEU A 7 8.71 -5.72 5.30
N SER A 8 8.69 -6.46 6.40
CA SER A 8 7.47 -6.79 7.13
C SER A 8 6.80 -5.53 7.69
N GLU A 9 5.51 -5.61 8.01
CA GLU A 9 4.80 -4.49 8.67
C GLU A 9 5.42 -4.13 10.02
N ILE A 10 5.97 -5.12 10.74
CA ILE A 10 6.70 -4.92 12.00
C ILE A 10 8.00 -4.14 11.76
N ASP A 11 8.79 -4.51 10.75
CA ASP A 11 10.03 -3.80 10.41
C ASP A 11 9.76 -2.36 9.98
N ARG A 12 8.68 -2.15 9.21
CA ARG A 12 8.21 -0.82 8.80
C ARG A 12 7.79 0.03 9.99
N GLY A 13 7.06 -0.55 10.94
CA GLY A 13 6.70 0.10 12.21
C GLY A 13 7.93 0.48 13.04
N ARG A 14 8.92 -0.42 13.14
CA ARG A 14 10.20 -0.15 13.80
C ARG A 14 10.95 1.02 13.16
N ILE A 15 11.01 1.09 11.82
CA ILE A 15 11.64 2.21 11.11
C ILE A 15 11.00 3.55 11.51
N VAL A 16 9.66 3.62 11.56
CA VAL A 16 8.95 4.85 11.93
C VAL A 16 9.19 5.21 13.40
N MET A 17 9.09 4.23 14.31
CA MET A 17 9.33 4.44 15.73
C MET A 17 10.73 4.98 15.98
N VAL A 18 11.75 4.33 15.43
CA VAL A 18 13.16 4.67 15.61
C VAL A 18 13.47 6.04 15.01
N ARG A 19 12.93 6.39 13.83
CA ARG A 19 13.09 7.73 13.25
C ARG A 19 12.37 8.83 14.03
N ARG A 20 11.20 8.54 14.61
CA ARG A 20 10.46 9.48 15.46
C ARG A 20 11.23 9.81 16.75
N LEU A 21 12.07 8.88 17.23
CA LEU A 21 12.98 9.08 18.37
C LEU A 21 14.23 9.90 18.03
N GLY A 22 14.34 10.44 16.80
CA GLY A 22 15.44 11.33 16.41
C GLY A 22 16.69 10.62 15.89
N THR A 23 16.68 9.30 15.77
CA THR A 23 17.83 8.55 15.24
C THR A 23 18.10 8.87 13.76
N SER A 24 19.36 8.74 13.34
CA SER A 24 19.76 9.03 11.96
C SER A 24 19.31 7.94 10.98
N ILE A 25 19.14 8.31 9.70
CA ILE A 25 18.76 7.35 8.63
C ILE A 25 19.74 6.18 8.54
N THR A 26 21.04 6.45 8.65
CA THR A 26 22.08 5.42 8.54
C THR A 26 22.02 4.45 9.71
N GLU A 27 21.80 4.96 10.92
CA GLU A 27 21.68 4.16 12.13
C GLU A 27 20.41 3.30 12.11
N THR A 28 19.27 3.86 11.71
CA THR A 28 18.03 3.10 11.52
C THR A 28 18.22 1.98 10.50
N ALA A 29 18.90 2.27 9.37
CA ALA A 29 19.14 1.29 8.31
C ALA A 29 20.01 0.12 8.81
N ARG A 30 21.03 0.42 9.62
CA ARG A 30 21.88 -0.61 10.26
C ARG A 30 21.09 -1.44 11.27
N LEU A 31 20.31 -0.80 12.13
CA LEU A 31 19.52 -1.46 13.18
C LEU A 31 18.47 -2.43 12.61
N VAL A 32 17.81 -2.04 11.51
CA VAL A 32 16.78 -2.87 10.86
C VAL A 32 17.38 -3.83 9.82
N GLY A 33 18.64 -3.62 9.42
CA GLY A 33 19.29 -4.42 8.37
C GLY A 33 18.74 -4.17 6.97
N CYS A 34 18.32 -2.94 6.67
CA CYS A 34 17.74 -2.56 5.38
C CYS A 34 18.54 -1.44 4.69
N SER A 35 18.18 -1.10 3.45
CA SER A 35 18.84 0.02 2.76
C SER A 35 18.43 1.37 3.34
N ARG A 36 19.34 2.36 3.30
CA ARG A 36 19.01 3.76 3.64
C ARG A 36 17.83 4.30 2.82
N SER A 37 17.73 3.89 1.54
CA SER A 37 16.60 4.25 0.68
C SER A 37 15.26 3.67 1.15
N ALA A 38 15.26 2.47 1.75
CA ALA A 38 14.05 1.88 2.32
C ALA A 38 13.55 2.69 3.51
N VAL A 39 14.47 3.10 4.40
CA VAL A 39 14.16 3.99 5.54
C VAL A 39 13.55 5.30 5.06
N VAL A 40 14.16 5.97 4.07
CA VAL A 40 13.66 7.23 3.50
C VAL A 40 12.26 7.03 2.91
N SER A 41 12.05 5.99 2.11
CA SER A 41 10.76 5.74 1.45
C SER A 41 9.63 5.47 2.44
N ILE A 42 9.89 4.67 3.48
CA ILE A 42 8.89 4.35 4.52
C ILE A 42 8.58 5.57 5.36
N HIS A 43 9.60 6.31 5.78
CA HIS A 43 9.42 7.53 6.58
C HIS A 43 8.63 8.61 5.81
N ALA A 44 8.94 8.79 4.52
CA ALA A 44 8.20 9.70 3.66
C ALA A 44 6.74 9.28 3.49
N LYS A 45 6.46 7.98 3.27
CA LYS A 45 5.08 7.48 3.20
C LYS A 45 4.31 7.74 4.49
N TRP A 46 4.94 7.51 5.64
CA TRP A 46 4.31 7.77 6.93
C TRP A 46 3.98 9.25 7.13
N ILE A 47 4.89 10.17 6.80
CA ILE A 47 4.61 11.62 6.88
C ILE A 47 3.45 12.05 5.96
N ASN A 48 3.40 11.51 4.74
CA ASN A 48 2.41 11.95 3.75
C ASN A 48 1.03 11.28 3.91
N TYR A 49 0.98 10.04 4.36
CA TYR A 49 -0.25 9.23 4.38
C TYR A 49 -0.66 8.74 5.76
N GLY A 50 0.18 8.92 6.79
CA GLY A 50 -0.04 8.36 8.13
C GLY A 50 0.08 6.83 8.19
N ASP A 51 0.46 6.17 7.10
CA ASP A 51 0.46 4.72 6.97
C ASP A 51 1.87 4.16 6.70
N THR A 52 2.16 3.02 7.30
CA THR A 52 3.39 2.23 7.09
C THR A 52 3.13 0.95 6.32
N SER A 53 1.87 0.63 6.03
CA SER A 53 1.47 -0.60 5.35
C SER A 53 2.10 -0.74 3.98
N SER A 54 2.36 -1.99 3.61
CA SER A 54 2.76 -2.35 2.26
C SER A 54 1.57 -2.45 1.30
N ARG A 55 0.33 -2.40 1.81
CA ARG A 55 -0.88 -2.49 0.99
C ARG A 55 -0.88 -1.40 -0.06
N ARG A 56 -0.99 -1.82 -1.31
CA ARG A 56 -1.23 -0.92 -2.42
C ARG A 56 -2.69 -0.49 -2.36
N GLN A 57 -2.94 0.80 -2.14
CA GLN A 57 -4.25 1.39 -2.43
C GLN A 57 -4.54 1.16 -3.92
N GLY A 58 -5.70 0.57 -4.25
CA GLY A 58 -6.13 0.40 -5.65
C GLY A 58 -5.75 -0.91 -6.35
N VAL A 59 -5.37 -1.97 -5.64
CA VAL A 59 -5.30 -3.31 -6.25
C VAL A 59 -6.70 -3.92 -6.43
N GLY A 60 -7.29 -3.60 -7.57
CA GLY A 60 -8.53 -4.22 -8.03
C GLY A 60 -8.65 -4.02 -9.55
N ARG A 61 -9.29 -4.97 -10.24
CA ARG A 61 -9.57 -4.82 -11.67
C ARG A 61 -10.38 -3.53 -11.86
N PRO A 62 -9.92 -2.57 -12.70
CA PRO A 62 -10.69 -1.39 -13.00
C PRO A 62 -12.10 -1.79 -13.43
N ARG A 63 -13.12 -1.24 -12.76
CA ARG A 63 -14.51 -1.49 -13.16
C ARG A 63 -14.75 -0.73 -14.47
N VAL A 64 -14.65 -1.45 -15.59
CA VAL A 64 -14.97 -0.93 -16.93
C VAL A 64 -16.44 -0.48 -16.99
N ILE A 65 -17.32 -1.18 -16.27
CA ILE A 65 -18.75 -0.91 -16.24
C ILE A 65 -19.13 -0.21 -14.94
N LYS A 66 -19.60 1.04 -15.05
CA LYS A 66 -20.22 1.78 -13.94
C LYS A 66 -21.55 1.13 -13.50
N GLU A 67 -22.02 1.42 -12.30
CA GLU A 67 -23.23 0.80 -11.72
C GLU A 67 -24.48 0.91 -12.60
N LYS A 68 -24.63 2.02 -13.33
CA LYS A 68 -25.71 2.21 -14.32
C LYS A 68 -25.65 1.16 -15.45
N GLY A 69 -24.44 0.85 -15.93
CA GLY A 69 -24.22 -0.17 -16.96
C GLY A 69 -24.51 -1.58 -16.44
N ARG A 70 -24.13 -1.87 -15.18
CA ARG A 70 -24.48 -3.14 -14.51
C ARG A 70 -26.00 -3.32 -14.44
N ARG A 71 -26.74 -2.30 -13.99
CA ARG A 71 -28.22 -2.34 -13.94
C ARG A 71 -28.85 -2.56 -15.31
N ARG A 72 -28.32 -1.95 -16.37
CA ARG A 72 -28.81 -2.14 -17.74
C ARG A 72 -28.55 -3.57 -18.24
N LEU A 73 -27.34 -4.09 -18.00
CA LEU A 73 -26.97 -5.45 -18.37
C LEU A 73 -27.83 -6.50 -17.66
N SER A 74 -28.06 -6.33 -16.35
CA SER A 74 -28.93 -7.23 -15.59
C SER A 74 -30.36 -7.27 -16.12
N ARG A 75 -30.91 -6.13 -16.59
CA ARG A 75 -32.23 -6.09 -17.23
C ARG A 75 -32.25 -6.83 -18.56
N LEU A 76 -31.24 -6.62 -19.40
CA LEU A 76 -31.12 -7.30 -20.70
C LEU A 76 -31.01 -8.83 -20.53
N VAL A 77 -30.19 -9.29 -19.59
CA VAL A 77 -30.06 -10.73 -19.29
C VAL A 77 -31.37 -11.32 -18.81
N LYS A 78 -32.14 -10.59 -17.97
CA LYS A 78 -33.47 -11.03 -17.53
C LYS A 78 -34.46 -11.11 -18.70
N GLN A 79 -34.47 -10.11 -19.58
CA GLN A 79 -35.35 -10.10 -20.76
C GLN A 79 -35.04 -11.28 -21.70
N ASN A 80 -33.76 -11.59 -21.95
CA ASN A 80 -33.36 -12.72 -22.80
C ASN A 80 -33.59 -14.10 -22.17
N ARG A 81 -33.81 -14.20 -20.86
CA ARG A 81 -34.17 -15.48 -20.20
C ARG A 81 -35.67 -15.75 -20.17
N LEU A 82 -36.47 -14.72 -20.41
CA LEU A 82 -37.93 -14.77 -20.41
C LEU A 82 -38.50 -14.81 -21.85
N SER A 83 -37.61 -14.86 -22.85
CA SER A 83 -37.93 -15.14 -24.25
C SER A 83 -37.51 -16.55 -24.61
#